data_AF-E9RX42-F1
#
_entry.id   AF-E9RX42-F1
#
_cell.length_a   1.000
_cell.length_b   1.000
_cell.length_c   1.000
_cell.angle_alpha   90.00
_cell.angle_beta   90.00
_cell.angle_gamma   90.00
#
_symmetry.space_group_name_H-M   'P 1'
#
loop_
_entity.id
_entity.type
_entity.pdbx_description
1 polymer ?
#
loop_
_entity_poly.entity_id
_entity_poly.type
_entity_poly.pdbx_seq_one_letter_code
_entity_poly.pdbx_strand_id
1 'polypeptide(L)'
;MTKIFNKNDYNLEIKNEIWGLPNDNLGLNAKKPYMENKTRKLAVSYLITPEEAALQRKFFDYLMNKANLGETDLYFDTVEKKVIAKKKGEMIQSDFKGYFIQIQKGKEVEIHHQDTIVDYKYYLMKPFRYQNVLGLEDKEERYRDYRNKKELQGVIDEVLFSSWLVRNYFTPEEKLSVEGELKRNLVWSREAIFAWLYKGLEVNMDRILHSVCMNMIKNSVQNGYTTKMGQQFNLMCSLQKYFEGGCDMSERYTEIRKNLKEKINGSGECEIETDEEYFYAVGQLVYYFISLSKSKEKNHSLANPFLVATENEVIRRRLRQYFMKYNYQINFARQRFNRMYAMVDAYILEKKIDQEYLLGGYIGNNLIYESTKEAKEEI
;
A
#
# COMPACT_ATOMS: atom_id res chain seq x y z
N MET A 1 38.38 -8.66 -32.14
CA MET A 1 37.20 -9.02 -32.96
C MET A 1 36.06 -9.37 -32.01
N THR A 2 35.04 -8.52 -31.94
CA THR A 2 33.86 -8.74 -31.09
C THR A 2 33.03 -9.89 -31.70
N LYS A 3 32.63 -10.86 -30.88
CA LYS A 3 31.76 -11.95 -31.34
C LYS A 3 30.36 -11.40 -31.63
N ILE A 4 29.92 -11.48 -32.89
CA ILE A 4 28.59 -11.02 -33.34
C ILE A 4 27.50 -12.04 -32.93
N PHE A 5 27.81 -13.32 -33.02
CA PHE A 5 26.95 -14.42 -32.55
C PHE A 5 27.53 -15.09 -31.30
N ASN A 6 26.66 -15.73 -30.51
CA ASN A 6 27.04 -16.43 -29.28
C ASN A 6 28.08 -17.53 -29.56
N LYS A 7 27.76 -18.41 -30.51
CA LYS A 7 28.57 -19.52 -31.00
C LYS A 7 28.26 -19.82 -32.45
N ASN A 8 29.28 -20.23 -33.19
CA ASN A 8 29.14 -20.58 -34.61
C ASN A 8 28.41 -21.92 -34.83
N ASP A 9 28.37 -22.79 -33.81
CA ASP A 9 27.75 -24.12 -33.84
C ASP A 9 26.25 -24.08 -34.23
N TYR A 10 25.59 -22.93 -34.05
CA TYR A 10 24.17 -22.72 -34.35
C TYR A 10 23.93 -21.87 -35.60
N ASN A 11 24.98 -21.50 -36.33
CA ASN A 11 24.83 -20.68 -37.52
C ASN A 11 24.26 -21.52 -38.67
N LEU A 12 23.33 -20.94 -39.42
CA LEU A 12 22.72 -21.53 -40.60
C LEU A 12 22.94 -20.62 -41.80
N GLU A 13 23.13 -21.22 -42.98
CA GLU A 13 23.10 -20.48 -44.24
C GLU A 13 21.70 -20.59 -44.86
N ILE A 14 21.03 -19.45 -45.05
CA ILE A 14 19.69 -19.36 -45.62
C ILE A 14 19.75 -18.35 -46.75
N LYS A 15 19.48 -18.76 -47.99
CA LYS A 15 19.49 -17.89 -49.18
C LYS A 15 20.80 -17.07 -49.32
N ASN A 16 21.95 -17.71 -49.10
CA ASN A 16 23.30 -17.12 -49.14
C ASN A 16 23.57 -16.06 -48.05
N GLU A 17 22.77 -16.04 -46.99
CA GLU A 17 22.97 -15.19 -45.82
C GLU A 17 23.20 -16.05 -44.58
N ILE A 18 24.10 -15.61 -43.69
CA ILE A 18 24.41 -16.32 -42.45
C ILE A 18 23.46 -15.86 -41.35
N TRP A 19 22.76 -16.79 -40.75
CA TRP A 19 21.85 -16.57 -39.63
C TRP A 19 22.43 -17.20 -38.38
N GLY A 20 22.51 -16.46 -37.28
CA GLY A 20 23.15 -16.92 -36.05
C GLY A 20 22.38 -16.59 -34.79
N LEU A 21 22.74 -17.27 -33.69
CA LEU A 21 22.16 -17.02 -32.37
C LEU A 21 22.78 -15.73 -31.78
N PRO A 22 21.99 -14.70 -31.42
CA PRO A 22 22.53 -13.49 -30.79
C PRO A 22 23.21 -13.77 -29.47
N ASN A 23 24.14 -12.88 -29.12
CA ASN A 23 24.92 -13.01 -27.90
C ASN A 23 24.27 -12.32 -26.68
N ASP A 24 23.54 -11.21 -26.86
CA ASP A 24 23.06 -10.38 -25.74
C ASP A 24 21.89 -11.05 -24.99
N ASN A 25 22.04 -11.20 -23.66
CA ASN A 25 21.09 -11.83 -22.73
C ASN A 25 20.64 -13.28 -23.07
N LEU A 26 21.33 -13.97 -23.99
CA LEU A 26 21.09 -15.36 -24.35
C LEU A 26 22.41 -16.13 -24.37
N GLY A 27 22.62 -17.01 -23.39
CA GLY A 27 23.81 -17.84 -23.26
C GLY A 27 23.50 -19.32 -23.42
N LEU A 28 23.62 -19.86 -24.64
CA LEU A 28 23.38 -21.28 -24.93
C LEU A 28 24.71 -22.04 -25.06
N ASN A 29 24.94 -23.00 -24.17
CA ASN A 29 26.15 -23.83 -24.17
C ASN A 29 25.86 -25.26 -23.71
N ALA A 30 26.80 -26.18 -23.94
CA ALA A 30 26.65 -27.59 -23.61
C ALA A 30 26.40 -27.87 -22.10
N LYS A 31 26.69 -26.90 -21.22
CA LYS A 31 26.40 -27.00 -19.77
C LYS A 31 24.97 -26.57 -19.41
N LYS A 32 24.21 -26.01 -20.35
CA LYS A 32 22.82 -25.55 -20.19
C LYS A 32 21.87 -26.19 -21.21
N PRO A 33 21.80 -27.53 -21.29
CA PRO A 33 20.95 -28.22 -22.27
C PRO A 33 19.44 -28.01 -22.04
N TYR A 34 19.04 -27.46 -20.90
CA TYR A 34 17.65 -27.10 -20.60
C TYR A 34 17.19 -25.81 -21.30
N MET A 35 18.11 -25.01 -21.85
CA MET A 35 17.77 -23.82 -22.65
C MET A 35 17.49 -24.15 -24.13
N GLU A 36 17.71 -25.40 -24.53
CA GLU A 36 17.47 -25.86 -25.90
C GLU A 36 16.01 -26.24 -26.11
N ASN A 37 15.45 -25.82 -27.24
CA ASN A 37 14.14 -26.22 -27.71
C ASN A 37 14.17 -27.63 -28.31
N LYS A 38 14.12 -28.66 -27.47
CA LYS A 38 14.25 -30.07 -27.89
C LYS A 38 13.12 -30.61 -28.77
N THR A 39 11.96 -29.94 -28.78
CA THR A 39 10.79 -30.33 -29.60
C THR A 39 10.72 -29.60 -30.94
N ARG A 40 11.60 -28.60 -31.17
CA ARG A 40 11.68 -27.86 -32.43
C ARG A 40 12.76 -28.44 -33.32
N LYS A 41 12.60 -28.26 -34.64
CA LYS A 41 13.63 -28.61 -35.63
C LYS A 41 14.96 -27.88 -35.39
N LEU A 42 14.90 -26.67 -34.85
CA LEU A 42 16.06 -25.89 -34.41
C LEU A 42 16.05 -25.80 -32.89
N ALA A 43 17.18 -26.18 -32.27
CA ALA A 43 17.33 -26.20 -30.81
C ALA A 43 17.44 -24.78 -30.20
N VAL A 44 17.64 -23.75 -31.01
CA VAL A 44 17.75 -22.35 -30.58
C VAL A 44 16.40 -21.63 -30.54
N SER A 45 16.30 -20.53 -29.79
CA SER A 45 15.09 -19.72 -29.64
C SER A 45 14.75 -18.96 -30.92
N TYR A 46 15.71 -18.22 -31.45
CA TYR A 46 15.64 -17.50 -32.73
C TYR A 46 17.03 -17.32 -33.33
N LEU A 47 17.07 -16.92 -34.59
CA LEU A 47 18.28 -16.60 -35.35
C LEU A 47 18.10 -15.22 -35.98
N ILE A 48 19.19 -14.49 -36.15
CA ILE A 48 19.22 -13.16 -36.76
C ILE A 48 20.38 -13.03 -37.73
N THR A 49 20.31 -12.05 -38.63
CA THR A 49 21.42 -11.74 -39.56
C THR A 49 22.57 -11.01 -38.85
N PRO A 50 23.76 -10.88 -39.46
CA PRO A 50 24.86 -10.13 -38.89
C PRO A 50 24.52 -8.64 -38.70
N GLU A 51 23.73 -8.06 -39.59
CA GLU A 51 23.25 -6.68 -39.52
C GLU A 51 22.31 -6.47 -38.33
N GLU A 52 21.36 -7.38 -38.15
CA GLU A 52 20.44 -7.39 -37.00
C GLU A 52 21.20 -7.58 -35.69
N ALA A 53 22.18 -8.49 -35.65
CA ALA A 53 23.04 -8.71 -34.49
C ALA A 53 23.87 -7.46 -34.14
N ALA A 54 24.40 -6.77 -35.15
CA ALA A 54 25.11 -5.52 -34.96
C ALA A 54 24.19 -4.40 -34.42
N LEU A 55 22.93 -4.34 -34.89
CA LEU A 55 21.93 -3.39 -34.40
C LEU A 55 21.51 -3.69 -32.95
N GLN A 56 21.24 -4.97 -32.66
CA GLN A 56 20.95 -5.42 -31.30
C GLN A 56 22.09 -5.06 -30.35
N ARG A 57 23.34 -5.29 -30.77
CA ARG A 57 24.50 -4.94 -29.95
C ARG A 57 24.56 -3.45 -29.63
N LYS A 58 24.36 -2.58 -30.64
CA LYS A 58 24.30 -1.12 -30.44
C LYS A 58 23.19 -0.74 -29.45
N PHE A 59 22.05 -1.41 -29.52
CA PHE A 59 20.94 -1.20 -28.58
C PHE A 59 21.32 -1.60 -27.15
N PHE A 60 21.94 -2.77 -26.94
CA PHE A 60 22.41 -3.20 -25.63
C PHE A 60 23.52 -2.31 -25.06
N ASP A 61 24.43 -1.83 -25.90
CA ASP A 61 25.45 -0.84 -25.47
C ASP A 61 24.78 0.48 -25.04
N TYR A 62 23.72 0.93 -25.75
CA TYR A 62 22.89 2.06 -25.32
C TYR A 62 22.22 1.81 -23.96
N LEU A 63 21.60 0.65 -23.77
CA LEU A 63 20.98 0.28 -22.48
C LEU A 63 21.99 0.24 -21.34
N MET A 64 23.19 -0.32 -21.57
CA MET A 64 24.27 -0.37 -20.58
C MET A 64 24.72 1.04 -20.19
N ASN A 65 24.84 1.97 -21.15
CA ASN A 65 25.15 3.37 -20.85
C ASN A 65 24.08 4.02 -19.96
N LYS A 66 22.79 3.74 -20.20
CA LYS A 66 21.70 4.22 -19.36
C LYS A 66 21.72 3.61 -17.95
N ALA A 67 21.93 2.30 -17.85
CA ALA A 67 22.07 1.62 -16.57
C ALA A 67 23.27 2.15 -15.75
N ASN A 68 24.38 2.50 -16.41
CA ASN A 68 25.55 3.10 -15.76
C ASN A 68 25.26 4.50 -15.17
N LEU A 69 24.32 5.25 -15.76
CA LEU A 69 23.83 6.53 -15.23
C LEU A 69 22.75 6.36 -14.14
N GLY A 70 22.35 5.12 -13.83
CA GLY A 70 21.25 4.81 -12.93
C GLY A 70 19.86 5.03 -13.54
N GLU A 71 19.80 5.36 -14.84
CA GLU A 71 18.56 5.49 -15.61
C GLU A 71 18.11 4.09 -16.05
N THR A 72 17.29 3.46 -15.22
CA THR A 72 16.95 2.03 -15.34
C THR A 72 15.52 1.79 -15.80
N ASP A 73 14.70 2.83 -15.85
CA ASP A 73 13.32 2.81 -16.35
C ASP A 73 13.31 3.51 -17.70
N LEU A 74 13.09 2.77 -18.79
CA LEU A 74 13.14 3.30 -20.15
C LEU A 74 11.75 3.24 -20.81
N TYR A 75 11.37 4.36 -21.40
CA TYR A 75 10.10 4.58 -22.07
C TYR A 75 10.37 4.83 -23.55
N PHE A 76 9.76 4.03 -24.42
CA PHE A 76 9.84 4.15 -25.86
C PHE A 76 8.56 4.80 -26.36
N ASP A 77 8.63 6.11 -26.60
CA ASP A 77 7.49 6.88 -27.10
C ASP A 77 7.25 6.54 -28.56
N THR A 78 6.09 5.94 -28.84
CA THR A 78 5.71 5.52 -30.19
C THR A 78 5.18 6.65 -31.06
N VAL A 79 4.79 7.77 -30.44
CA VAL A 79 4.27 8.97 -31.12
C VAL A 79 5.44 9.87 -31.50
N GLU A 80 6.25 10.24 -30.52
CA GLU A 80 7.40 11.14 -30.69
C GLU A 80 8.65 10.43 -31.22
N LYS A 81 8.64 9.09 -31.26
CA LYS A 81 9.77 8.23 -31.69
C LYS A 81 11.05 8.52 -30.92
N LYS A 82 10.93 8.69 -29.60
CA LYS A 82 12.04 9.00 -28.69
C LYS A 82 12.13 7.96 -27.58
N VAL A 83 13.34 7.74 -27.09
CA VAL A 83 13.59 6.94 -25.90
C VAL A 83 13.86 7.88 -24.73
N ILE A 84 13.05 7.78 -23.68
CA ILE A 84 13.16 8.57 -22.46
C ILE A 84 13.64 7.63 -21.36
N ALA A 85 14.81 7.89 -20.81
CA ALA A 85 15.37 7.12 -19.70
C ALA A 85 15.17 7.91 -18.40
N LYS A 86 14.76 7.21 -17.34
CA LYS A 86 14.42 7.77 -16.04
C LYS A 86 15.10 6.99 -14.94
N LYS A 87 15.42 7.67 -13.84
CA LYS A 87 15.83 7.00 -12.61
C LYS A 87 14.62 6.33 -11.96
N LYS A 88 14.88 5.32 -11.12
CA LYS A 88 13.81 4.65 -10.36
C LYS A 88 12.95 5.65 -9.62
N GLY A 89 11.64 5.53 -9.77
CA GLY A 89 10.65 6.40 -9.11
C GLY A 89 10.38 7.71 -9.82
N GLU A 90 11.15 8.07 -10.85
CA GLU A 90 10.76 9.15 -11.74
C GLU A 90 9.68 8.67 -12.72
N MET A 91 8.83 9.60 -13.14
CA MET A 91 7.72 9.35 -14.03
C MET A 91 7.80 10.26 -15.25
N ILE A 92 7.14 9.86 -16.34
CA ILE A 92 6.87 10.75 -17.47
C ILE A 92 5.86 11.81 -17.00
N GLN A 93 6.18 13.09 -17.18
CA GLN A 93 5.35 14.21 -16.71
C GLN A 93 4.40 14.73 -17.80
N SER A 94 3.94 13.83 -18.64
CA SER A 94 3.06 14.10 -19.77
C SER A 94 2.24 12.85 -20.07
N ASP A 95 1.32 12.97 -21.00
CA ASP A 95 0.67 11.81 -21.59
C ASP A 95 1.72 10.95 -22.31
N PHE A 96 1.56 9.63 -22.26
CA PHE A 96 2.50 8.70 -22.85
C PHE A 96 1.82 7.46 -23.43
N LYS A 97 2.31 7.03 -24.59
CA LYS A 97 1.93 5.77 -25.25
C LYS A 97 3.14 5.12 -25.90
N GLY A 98 3.35 3.85 -25.61
CA GLY A 98 4.42 3.07 -26.23
C GLY A 98 4.88 1.92 -25.36
N TYR A 99 6.19 1.71 -25.25
CA TYR A 99 6.74 0.57 -24.52
C TYR A 99 7.50 1.02 -23.28
N PHE A 100 7.47 0.19 -22.24
CA PHE A 100 8.27 0.35 -21.05
C PHE A 100 9.18 -0.85 -20.89
N ILE A 101 10.46 -0.62 -20.59
CA ILE A 101 11.36 -1.66 -20.12
C ILE A 101 12.05 -1.20 -18.84
N GLN A 102 12.21 -2.12 -17.91
CA GLN A 102 13.08 -1.93 -16.75
C GLN A 102 14.34 -2.78 -16.90
N ILE A 103 15.49 -2.12 -16.77
CA ILE A 103 16.80 -2.73 -16.92
C ILE A 103 17.57 -2.73 -15.60
N GLN A 104 18.55 -3.62 -15.49
CA GLN A 104 19.47 -3.66 -14.36
C GLN A 104 20.92 -3.78 -14.84
N LYS A 105 21.81 -3.13 -14.11
CA LYS A 105 23.26 -3.26 -14.31
C LYS A 105 23.74 -4.59 -13.71
N GLY A 106 24.26 -5.46 -14.57
CA GLY A 106 25.02 -6.65 -14.21
C GLY A 106 26.41 -6.64 -14.85
N LYS A 107 26.98 -7.82 -15.13
CA LYS A 107 28.16 -7.95 -16.01
C LYS A 107 27.80 -7.52 -17.44
N GLU A 108 26.59 -7.87 -17.85
CA GLU A 108 25.88 -7.34 -19.01
C GLU A 108 24.60 -6.65 -18.51
N VAL A 109 23.94 -5.87 -19.36
CA VAL A 109 22.70 -5.20 -18.99
C VAL A 109 21.54 -6.18 -19.13
N GLU A 110 20.79 -6.37 -18.06
CA GLU A 110 19.67 -7.32 -17.99
C GLU A 110 18.35 -6.58 -18.16
N ILE A 111 17.43 -7.12 -18.95
CA ILE A 111 16.04 -6.62 -19.06
C ILE A 111 15.18 -7.49 -18.15
N HIS A 112 14.62 -6.91 -17.09
CA HIS A 112 13.88 -7.64 -16.06
C HIS A 112 12.37 -7.51 -16.20
N HIS A 113 11.90 -6.42 -16.80
CA HIS A 113 10.49 -6.20 -17.08
C HIS A 113 10.33 -5.51 -18.42
N GLN A 114 9.29 -5.89 -19.16
CA GLN A 114 8.86 -5.20 -20.36
C GLN A 114 7.33 -5.18 -20.39
N ASP A 115 6.75 -4.09 -20.87
CA ASP A 115 5.31 -3.99 -21.08
C ASP A 115 4.95 -2.92 -22.12
N THR A 116 3.71 -2.96 -22.59
CA THR A 116 3.10 -1.93 -23.43
C THR A 116 2.24 -1.00 -22.58
N ILE A 117 2.44 0.31 -22.74
CA ILE A 117 1.64 1.36 -22.12
C ILE A 117 0.71 1.95 -23.19
N VAL A 118 -0.58 1.71 -23.05
CA VAL A 118 -1.59 2.08 -24.05
C VAL A 118 -2.03 3.53 -23.90
N ASP A 119 -2.29 3.99 -22.67
CA ASP A 119 -2.72 5.35 -22.36
C ASP A 119 -2.34 5.73 -20.93
N TYR A 120 -1.13 6.27 -20.76
CA TYR A 120 -0.69 6.82 -19.48
C TYR A 120 -0.99 8.31 -19.39
N LYS A 121 -1.65 8.73 -18.31
CA LYS A 121 -1.79 10.12 -17.88
C LYS A 121 -0.96 10.38 -16.63
N TYR A 122 -0.20 11.48 -16.60
CA TYR A 122 0.58 11.87 -15.41
C TYR A 122 -0.30 12.51 -14.32
N TYR A 123 -1.25 13.35 -14.74
CA TYR A 123 -2.20 14.01 -13.85
C TYR A 123 -3.36 13.06 -13.53
N LEU A 124 -3.84 13.14 -12.29
CA LEU A 124 -5.00 12.37 -11.86
C LEU A 124 -6.27 12.96 -12.48
N MET A 125 -7.21 12.09 -12.86
CA MET A 125 -8.51 12.52 -13.43
C MET A 125 -9.28 13.44 -12.46
N LYS A 126 -9.15 13.17 -11.16
CA LYS A 126 -9.61 14.03 -10.07
C LYS A 126 -8.50 14.12 -9.02
N PRO A 127 -8.33 15.23 -8.30
CA PRO A 127 -7.35 15.31 -7.22
C PRO A 127 -7.61 14.24 -6.16
N PHE A 128 -6.54 13.63 -5.66
CA PHE A 128 -6.60 12.79 -4.47
C PHE A 128 -6.50 13.69 -3.23
N ARG A 129 -7.58 13.76 -2.45
CA ARG A 129 -7.64 14.57 -1.23
C ARG A 129 -7.33 13.72 -0.02
N TYR A 130 -6.15 13.89 0.57
CA TYR A 130 -5.77 13.19 1.79
C TYR A 130 -6.32 13.93 3.01
N GLN A 131 -7.34 13.37 3.67
CA GLN A 131 -8.07 14.03 4.76
C GLN A 131 -7.68 13.46 6.12
N ASN A 132 -7.61 14.34 7.13
CA ASN A 132 -7.44 13.94 8.52
C ASN A 132 -8.78 13.52 9.16
N VAL A 133 -9.30 12.37 8.76
CA VAL A 133 -10.61 11.85 9.16
C VAL A 133 -10.77 11.75 10.68
N LEU A 134 -9.72 11.33 11.39
CA LEU A 134 -9.75 11.18 12.85
C LEU A 134 -9.41 12.46 13.63
N GLY A 135 -9.04 13.56 12.96
CA GLY A 135 -8.67 14.82 13.61
C GLY A 135 -7.44 14.70 14.53
N LEU A 136 -6.43 13.93 14.11
CA LEU A 136 -5.19 13.71 14.87
C LEU A 136 -4.19 14.85 14.63
N GLU A 137 -3.21 15.03 15.51
CA GLU A 137 -2.15 16.03 15.32
C GLU A 137 -1.38 15.74 14.02
N ASP A 138 -1.28 16.75 13.13
CA ASP A 138 -0.47 16.67 11.91
C ASP A 138 0.80 17.50 12.04
N LYS A 139 1.96 16.85 12.08
CA LYS A 139 3.27 17.50 12.11
C LYS A 139 3.95 17.54 10.74
N GLU A 140 3.42 16.81 9.76
CA GLU A 140 4.10 16.55 8.49
C GLU A 140 3.39 17.20 7.30
N GLU A 141 2.33 17.99 7.54
CA GLU A 141 1.52 18.71 6.54
C GLU A 141 1.10 17.83 5.35
N ARG A 142 0.80 16.56 5.63
CA ARG A 142 0.48 15.56 4.60
C ARG A 142 -0.96 15.65 4.13
N TYR A 143 -1.85 16.21 4.94
CA TYR A 143 -3.27 16.29 4.61
C TYR A 143 -3.54 17.43 3.63
N ARG A 144 -3.50 17.12 2.34
CA ARG A 144 -3.70 18.08 1.24
C ARG A 144 -4.18 17.38 -0.03
N ASP A 145 -4.38 18.17 -1.07
CA ASP A 145 -4.68 17.67 -2.42
C ASP A 145 -3.40 17.28 -3.15
N TYR A 146 -3.39 16.07 -3.69
CA TYR A 146 -2.38 15.54 -4.57
C TYR A 146 -2.96 15.43 -5.99
N ARG A 147 -2.25 15.97 -6.98
CA ARG A 147 -2.80 16.20 -8.33
C ARG A 147 -2.19 15.32 -9.41
N ASN A 148 -1.05 14.71 -9.12
CA ASN A 148 -0.34 13.86 -10.07
C ASN A 148 0.10 12.53 -9.45
N LYS A 149 0.44 11.58 -10.31
CA LYS A 149 0.79 10.23 -9.90
C LYS A 149 2.09 10.13 -9.10
N LYS A 150 3.06 11.03 -9.32
CA LYS A 150 4.32 11.05 -8.54
C LYS A 150 4.06 11.44 -7.09
N GLU A 151 3.23 12.45 -6.89
CA GLU A 151 2.73 12.90 -5.60
C GLU A 151 1.97 11.79 -4.86
N LEU A 152 0.99 11.17 -5.54
CA LEU A 152 0.21 10.06 -4.98
C LEU A 152 1.09 8.86 -4.62
N GLN A 153 2.05 8.51 -5.49
CA GLN A 153 3.05 7.47 -5.22
C GLN A 153 3.84 7.76 -3.96
N GLY A 154 4.31 9.00 -3.77
CA GLY A 154 5.10 9.38 -2.60
C GLY A 154 4.33 9.14 -1.30
N VAL A 155 3.05 9.54 -1.25
CA VAL A 155 2.19 9.31 -0.08
C VAL A 155 2.00 7.83 0.21
N ILE A 156 1.67 7.04 -0.82
CA ILE A 156 1.47 5.59 -0.69
C ILE A 156 2.76 4.92 -0.21
N ASP A 157 3.89 5.25 -0.82
CA ASP A 157 5.19 4.67 -0.50
C ASP A 157 5.61 4.99 0.94
N GLU A 158 5.48 6.25 1.37
CA GLU A 158 5.88 6.67 2.72
C GLU A 158 4.95 6.10 3.81
N VAL A 159 3.64 6.28 3.65
CA VAL A 159 2.64 5.94 4.68
C VAL A 159 2.43 4.43 4.81
N LEU A 160 2.31 3.72 3.67
CA LEU A 160 2.04 2.28 3.68
C LEU A 160 3.32 1.46 3.66
N PHE A 161 4.34 1.89 2.91
CA PHE A 161 5.52 1.05 2.64
C PHE A 161 6.80 1.53 3.30
N SER A 162 6.81 2.62 4.08
CA SER A 162 8.02 3.15 4.72
C SER A 162 9.15 3.39 3.71
N SER A 163 8.78 3.93 2.54
CA SER A 163 9.67 4.21 1.41
C SER A 163 10.29 2.97 0.76
N TRP A 164 9.70 1.77 0.95
CA TRP A 164 10.18 0.53 0.34
C TRP A 164 9.59 0.22 -1.04
N LEU A 165 8.45 0.82 -1.42
CA LEU A 165 7.76 0.51 -2.66
C LEU A 165 8.55 0.97 -3.88
N VAL A 166 8.87 2.27 -3.94
CA VAL A 166 9.42 2.90 -5.16
C VAL A 166 10.76 2.31 -5.57
N ARG A 167 11.63 2.02 -4.59
CA ARG A 167 12.92 1.38 -4.84
C ARG A 167 12.82 -0.10 -5.24
N ASN A 168 11.68 -0.76 -4.99
CA ASN A 168 11.54 -2.20 -5.08
C ASN A 168 10.35 -2.70 -5.91
N TYR A 169 9.85 -1.93 -6.87
CA TYR A 169 8.86 -2.45 -7.84
C TYR A 169 9.34 -3.74 -8.52
N PHE A 170 10.61 -3.78 -8.93
CA PHE A 170 11.19 -4.88 -9.71
C PHE A 170 12.29 -5.68 -8.99
N THR A 171 12.52 -5.42 -7.69
CA THR A 171 13.53 -6.17 -6.93
C THR A 171 13.02 -7.60 -6.68
N PRO A 172 13.77 -8.67 -7.02
CA PRO A 172 13.40 -10.05 -6.68
C PRO A 172 13.14 -10.24 -5.20
N GLU A 173 12.17 -11.08 -4.83
CA GLU A 173 11.74 -11.27 -3.44
C GLU A 173 12.87 -11.76 -2.52
N GLU A 174 13.77 -12.60 -3.04
CA GLU A 174 14.90 -13.14 -2.28
C GLU A 174 15.96 -12.07 -1.96
N LYS A 175 15.94 -10.95 -2.70
CA LYS A 175 16.86 -9.82 -2.51
C LYS A 175 16.30 -8.70 -1.64
N LEU A 176 15.04 -8.81 -1.20
CA LEU A 176 14.42 -7.84 -0.30
C LEU A 176 14.89 -8.07 1.15
N SER A 177 15.49 -7.04 1.75
CA SER A 177 15.91 -7.07 3.17
C SER A 177 14.80 -6.68 4.15
N VAL A 178 13.64 -6.25 3.67
CA VAL A 178 12.46 -6.00 4.51
C VAL A 178 11.79 -7.32 4.89
N GLU A 179 11.21 -7.40 6.08
CA GLU A 179 10.60 -8.62 6.62
C GLU A 179 9.16 -8.39 7.11
N GLY A 180 8.51 -9.47 7.53
CA GLY A 180 7.20 -9.44 8.18
C GLY A 180 6.06 -8.92 7.30
N GLU A 181 5.11 -8.25 7.94
CA GLU A 181 3.88 -7.76 7.29
C GLU A 181 4.18 -6.76 6.16
N LEU A 182 5.22 -5.95 6.33
CA LEU A 182 5.65 -4.99 5.31
C LEU A 182 6.16 -5.69 4.04
N LYS A 183 6.99 -6.73 4.17
CA LYS A 183 7.44 -7.53 3.01
C LYS A 183 6.25 -8.17 2.31
N ARG A 184 5.34 -8.79 3.07
CA ARG A 184 4.17 -9.50 2.53
C ARG A 184 3.31 -8.57 1.69
N ASN A 185 2.93 -7.41 2.22
CA ASN A 185 2.09 -6.46 1.48
C ASN A 185 2.84 -5.86 0.29
N LEU A 186 4.14 -5.54 0.43
CA LEU A 186 4.95 -5.02 -0.66
C LEU A 186 4.99 -5.98 -1.86
N VAL A 187 5.36 -7.25 -1.62
CA VAL A 187 5.45 -8.25 -2.70
C VAL A 187 4.10 -8.49 -3.34
N TRP A 188 3.05 -8.59 -2.52
CA TRP A 188 1.69 -8.88 -2.98
C TRP A 188 1.07 -7.76 -3.83
N SER A 189 1.32 -6.49 -3.50
CA SER A 189 0.60 -5.36 -4.13
C SER A 189 1.43 -4.52 -5.11
N ARG A 190 2.76 -4.59 -5.08
CA ARG A 190 3.62 -3.67 -5.86
C ARG A 190 3.37 -3.69 -7.37
N GLU A 191 3.04 -4.86 -7.94
CA GLU A 191 2.79 -4.97 -9.38
C GLU A 191 1.49 -4.28 -9.77
N ALA A 192 0.43 -4.46 -8.98
CA ALA A 192 -0.85 -3.78 -9.19
C ALA A 192 -0.71 -2.26 -9.03
N ILE A 193 -0.01 -1.81 -7.99
CA ILE A 193 0.26 -0.38 -7.79
C ILE A 193 1.09 0.19 -8.95
N PHE A 194 2.10 -0.55 -9.43
CA PHE A 194 2.88 -0.15 -10.60
C PHE A 194 2.00 -0.07 -11.85
N ALA A 195 1.14 -1.05 -12.11
CA ALA A 195 0.24 -1.06 -13.25
C ALA A 195 -0.73 0.14 -13.22
N TRP A 196 -1.29 0.45 -12.06
CA TRP A 196 -2.16 1.61 -11.88
C TRP A 196 -1.42 2.92 -12.13
N LEU A 197 -0.30 3.14 -11.43
CA LEU A 197 0.42 4.39 -11.50
C LEU A 197 1.15 4.53 -12.85
N TYR A 198 1.94 3.57 -13.28
CA TYR A 198 2.78 3.70 -14.48
C TYR A 198 2.09 3.31 -15.80
N LYS A 199 1.02 2.51 -15.76
CA LYS A 199 0.35 2.03 -16.98
C LYS A 199 -1.08 2.56 -17.14
N GLY A 200 -1.65 3.15 -16.10
CA GLY A 200 -3.05 3.61 -16.09
C GLY A 200 -4.06 2.48 -15.93
N LEU A 201 -3.62 1.28 -15.53
CA LEU A 201 -4.48 0.11 -15.39
C LEU A 201 -5.01 0.00 -13.95
N GLU A 202 -6.25 0.44 -13.75
CA GLU A 202 -6.93 0.40 -12.45
C GLU A 202 -7.80 -0.85 -12.32
N VAL A 203 -7.19 -1.98 -11.95
CA VAL A 203 -7.90 -3.26 -11.77
C VAL A 203 -7.96 -3.64 -10.30
N ASN A 204 -9.16 -3.59 -9.70
CA ASN A 204 -9.40 -3.92 -8.28
C ASN A 204 -8.53 -3.12 -7.29
N MET A 205 -8.09 -1.92 -7.66
CA MET A 205 -7.16 -1.12 -6.85
C MET A 205 -7.75 -0.67 -5.52
N ASP A 206 -9.06 -0.42 -5.50
CA ASP A 206 -9.87 -0.17 -4.31
C ASP A 206 -9.69 -1.30 -3.26
N ARG A 207 -9.91 -2.54 -3.67
CA ARG A 207 -9.82 -3.73 -2.79
C ARG A 207 -8.39 -4.01 -2.37
N ILE A 208 -7.45 -3.90 -3.30
CA ILE A 208 -6.02 -4.14 -3.02
C ILE A 208 -5.51 -3.15 -1.99
N LEU A 209 -5.73 -1.84 -2.21
CA LEU A 209 -5.26 -0.81 -1.30
C LEU A 209 -6.00 -0.83 0.04
N HIS A 210 -7.31 -1.11 0.06
CA HIS A 210 -8.04 -1.29 1.32
C HIS A 210 -7.42 -2.44 2.15
N SER A 211 -7.12 -3.58 1.54
CA SER A 211 -6.48 -4.70 2.24
C SER A 211 -5.07 -4.35 2.73
N VAL A 212 -4.25 -3.67 1.91
CA VAL A 212 -2.92 -3.21 2.33
C VAL A 212 -3.04 -2.25 3.51
N CYS A 213 -3.91 -1.26 3.43
CA CYS A 213 -4.16 -0.31 4.51
C CYS A 213 -4.54 -1.03 5.81
N MET A 214 -5.54 -1.92 5.78
CA MET A 214 -5.96 -2.68 6.96
C MET A 214 -4.83 -3.49 7.58
N ASN A 215 -4.04 -4.18 6.77
CA ASN A 215 -2.88 -4.95 7.23
C ASN A 215 -1.82 -4.04 7.87
N MET A 216 -1.51 -2.90 7.23
CA MET A 216 -0.51 -1.97 7.71
C MET A 216 -0.95 -1.23 8.98
N ILE A 217 -2.23 -0.88 9.11
CA ILE A 217 -2.81 -0.31 10.33
C ILE A 217 -2.67 -1.31 11.48
N LYS A 218 -3.09 -2.57 11.28
CA LYS A 218 -2.94 -3.62 12.29
C LYS A 218 -1.49 -3.83 12.71
N ASN A 219 -0.56 -3.83 11.75
CA ASN A 219 0.87 -3.92 12.02
C ASN A 219 1.37 -2.72 12.84
N SER A 220 0.95 -1.50 12.51
CA SER A 220 1.32 -0.30 13.26
C SER A 220 0.74 -0.32 14.68
N VAL A 221 -0.49 -0.79 14.86
CA VAL A 221 -1.08 -1.01 16.19
C VAL A 221 -0.29 -2.06 16.98
N GLN A 222 0.08 -3.19 16.37
CA GLN A 222 0.86 -4.22 17.04
C GLN A 222 2.23 -3.72 17.53
N ASN A 223 2.89 -2.89 16.73
CA ASN A 223 4.22 -2.35 17.04
C ASN A 223 4.19 -1.02 17.80
N GLY A 224 3.00 -0.47 18.09
CA GLY A 224 2.85 0.79 18.83
C GLY A 224 3.25 2.05 18.07
N TYR A 225 3.16 2.04 16.74
CA TYR A 225 3.47 3.20 15.90
C TYR A 225 2.29 4.17 15.81
N THR A 226 2.06 4.94 16.87
CA THR A 226 0.86 5.79 17.07
C THR A 226 0.63 6.80 15.95
N THR A 227 1.65 7.56 15.54
CA THR A 227 1.50 8.52 14.43
C THR A 227 1.18 7.81 13.11
N LYS A 228 1.86 6.69 12.87
CA LYS A 228 1.75 5.94 11.62
C LYS A 228 0.39 5.26 11.46
N MET A 229 -0.15 4.64 12.51
CA MET A 229 -1.49 4.01 12.44
C MET A 229 -2.58 5.03 12.10
N GLY A 230 -2.48 6.26 12.64
CA GLY A 230 -3.39 7.37 12.32
C GLY A 230 -3.29 7.81 10.87
N GLN A 231 -2.07 8.04 10.38
CA GLN A 231 -1.83 8.35 8.96
C GLN A 231 -2.37 7.24 8.03
N GLN A 232 -2.09 5.98 8.33
CA GLN A 232 -2.55 4.85 7.53
C GLN A 232 -4.08 4.72 7.50
N PHE A 233 -4.73 4.97 8.63
CA PHE A 233 -6.20 4.98 8.73
C PHE A 233 -6.82 6.11 7.91
N ASN A 234 -6.31 7.32 8.08
CA ASN A 234 -6.75 8.48 7.30
C ASN A 234 -6.54 8.27 5.78
N LEU A 235 -5.43 7.61 5.40
CA LEU A 235 -5.12 7.29 4.00
C LEU A 235 -6.12 6.27 3.45
N MET A 236 -6.46 5.25 4.22
CA MET A 236 -7.47 4.25 3.85
C MET A 236 -8.81 4.89 3.53
N CYS A 237 -9.35 5.72 4.44
CA CYS A 237 -10.61 6.44 4.24
C CYS A 237 -10.55 7.36 3.00
N SER A 238 -9.43 8.06 2.82
CA SER A 238 -9.23 8.96 1.67
C SER A 238 -9.18 8.19 0.35
N LEU A 239 -8.55 7.01 0.32
CA LEU A 239 -8.48 6.14 -0.85
C LEU A 239 -9.84 5.53 -1.19
N GLN A 240 -10.61 5.06 -0.20
CA GLN A 240 -11.98 4.59 -0.40
C GLN A 240 -12.82 5.66 -1.08
N LYS A 241 -12.80 6.90 -0.56
CA LYS A 241 -13.50 8.03 -1.18
C LYS A 241 -13.01 8.32 -2.61
N TYR A 242 -11.71 8.22 -2.85
CA TYR A 242 -11.12 8.43 -4.18
C TYR A 242 -11.63 7.40 -5.20
N PHE A 243 -11.73 6.12 -4.86
CA PHE A 243 -12.19 5.09 -5.80
C PHE A 243 -13.72 5.00 -5.89
N GLU A 244 -14.42 4.98 -4.77
CA GLU A 244 -15.87 4.68 -4.74
C GLU A 244 -16.74 5.91 -5.02
N GLY A 245 -16.22 7.13 -4.79
CA GLY A 245 -16.97 8.37 -5.02
C GLY A 245 -18.22 8.53 -4.15
N GLY A 246 -18.38 7.70 -3.11
CA GLY A 246 -19.53 7.66 -2.21
C GLY A 246 -19.46 8.66 -1.04
N CYS A 247 -20.31 8.42 -0.03
CA CYS A 247 -20.40 9.21 1.20
C CYS A 247 -19.04 9.39 1.87
N ASP A 248 -18.79 10.61 2.36
CA ASP A 248 -17.51 10.96 2.94
C ASP A 248 -17.31 10.18 4.27
N MET A 249 -16.34 9.27 4.31
CA MET A 249 -15.96 8.60 5.56
C MET A 249 -15.61 9.61 6.66
N SER A 250 -15.12 10.81 6.29
CA SER A 250 -14.92 11.91 7.22
C SER A 250 -16.23 12.37 7.87
N GLU A 251 -17.31 12.48 7.10
CA GLU A 251 -18.63 12.88 7.63
C GLU A 251 -19.16 11.78 8.54
N ARG A 252 -19.08 10.52 8.13
CA ARG A 252 -19.52 9.36 8.95
C ARG A 252 -18.81 9.29 10.30
N TYR A 253 -17.48 9.37 10.33
CA TYR A 253 -16.74 9.35 11.59
C TYR A 253 -17.01 10.60 12.45
N THR A 254 -17.22 11.75 11.82
CA THR A 254 -17.60 12.98 12.54
C THR A 254 -18.97 12.83 13.19
N GLU A 255 -19.94 12.27 12.47
CA GLU A 255 -21.29 12.01 12.96
C GLU A 255 -21.28 10.99 14.11
N ILE A 256 -20.65 9.82 13.92
CA ILE A 256 -20.50 8.81 14.97
C ILE A 256 -19.86 9.42 16.23
N ARG A 257 -18.78 10.18 16.06
CA ARG A 257 -18.06 10.80 17.18
C ARG A 257 -18.93 11.85 17.89
N LYS A 258 -19.67 12.67 17.13
CA LYS A 258 -20.60 13.66 17.68
C LYS A 258 -21.72 12.98 18.48
N ASN A 259 -22.37 11.98 17.89
CA ASN A 259 -23.48 11.25 18.52
C ASN A 259 -23.02 10.58 19.82
N LEU A 260 -21.91 9.83 19.78
CA LEU A 260 -21.35 9.21 20.99
C LEU A 260 -20.97 10.26 22.05
N LYS A 261 -20.41 11.41 21.63
CA LYS A 261 -20.05 12.49 22.56
C LYS A 261 -21.28 13.07 23.26
N GLU A 262 -22.39 13.27 22.55
CA GLU A 262 -23.65 13.72 23.14
C GLU A 262 -24.20 12.68 24.12
N LYS A 263 -24.25 11.41 23.71
CA LYS A 263 -24.77 10.29 24.53
C LYS A 263 -23.99 10.08 25.84
N ILE A 264 -22.65 10.13 25.80
CA ILE A 264 -21.84 9.93 27.03
C ILE A 264 -21.89 11.12 27.99
N ASN A 265 -22.18 12.34 27.48
CA ASN A 265 -22.24 13.57 28.27
C ASN A 265 -23.65 13.96 28.73
N GLY A 266 -24.71 13.42 28.12
CA GLY A 266 -26.12 13.78 28.37
C GLY A 266 -26.63 13.45 29.78
N SER A 267 -27.94 13.48 30.01
CA SER A 267 -28.54 13.07 31.28
C SER A 267 -29.64 12.01 31.14
N GLY A 268 -30.10 11.76 29.91
CA GLY A 268 -31.12 10.75 29.61
C GLY A 268 -30.55 9.36 29.34
N GLU A 269 -31.46 8.39 29.23
CA GLU A 269 -31.15 7.08 28.67
C GLU A 269 -30.86 7.26 27.17
N CYS A 270 -29.68 6.80 26.75
CA CYS A 270 -29.24 6.83 25.36
C CYS A 270 -28.77 5.44 24.98
N GLU A 271 -28.98 5.08 23.72
CA GLU A 271 -28.62 3.76 23.18
C GLU A 271 -27.74 3.94 21.94
N ILE A 272 -26.94 2.92 21.63
CA ILE A 272 -26.24 2.85 20.35
C ILE A 272 -27.25 2.46 19.28
N GLU A 273 -27.23 3.14 18.14
CA GLU A 273 -28.25 3.00 17.10
C GLU A 273 -27.77 2.16 15.91
N THR A 274 -26.46 2.02 15.73
CA THR A 274 -25.87 1.39 14.54
C THR A 274 -24.67 0.51 14.89
N ASP A 275 -24.40 -0.50 14.07
CA ASP A 275 -23.24 -1.38 14.23
C ASP A 275 -21.93 -0.58 14.11
N GLU A 276 -21.91 0.45 13.26
CA GLU A 276 -20.78 1.35 13.05
C GLU A 276 -20.47 2.15 14.33
N GLU A 277 -21.50 2.73 14.95
CA GLU A 277 -21.39 3.41 16.25
C GLU A 277 -20.96 2.45 17.36
N TYR A 278 -21.49 1.21 17.34
CA TYR A 278 -21.11 0.15 18.27
C TYR A 278 -19.62 -0.17 18.21
N PHE A 279 -19.09 -0.50 17.03
CA PHE A 279 -17.69 -0.87 16.89
C PHE A 279 -16.76 0.29 17.23
N TYR A 280 -17.13 1.53 16.87
CA TYR A 280 -16.38 2.71 17.28
C TYR A 280 -16.33 2.84 18.82
N ALA A 281 -17.47 2.70 19.51
CA ALA A 281 -17.53 2.75 20.97
C ALA A 281 -16.70 1.62 21.63
N VAL A 282 -16.72 0.41 21.05
CA VAL A 282 -15.84 -0.69 21.48
C VAL A 282 -14.37 -0.29 21.37
N GLY A 283 -13.94 0.29 20.25
CA GLY A 283 -12.57 0.78 20.08
C GLY A 283 -12.14 1.79 21.14
N GLN A 284 -13.04 2.71 21.48
CA GLN A 284 -12.85 3.72 22.52
C GLN A 284 -12.71 3.09 23.92
N LEU A 285 -13.51 2.07 24.24
CA LEU A 285 -13.37 1.30 25.49
C LEU A 285 -12.05 0.53 25.55
N VAL A 286 -11.64 -0.10 24.44
CA VAL A 286 -10.37 -0.84 24.36
C VAL A 286 -9.19 0.07 24.63
N TYR A 287 -9.16 1.25 23.99
CA TYR A 287 -8.14 2.27 24.27
C TYR A 287 -8.12 2.63 25.76
N TYR A 288 -9.29 2.93 26.34
CA TYR A 288 -9.40 3.33 27.74
C TYR A 288 -8.91 2.25 28.71
N PHE A 289 -9.20 0.97 28.46
CA PHE A 289 -8.67 -0.07 29.33
C PHE A 289 -7.16 -0.22 29.22
N ILE A 290 -6.60 -0.11 28.01
CA ILE A 290 -5.16 -0.20 27.79
C ILE A 290 -4.43 0.96 28.46
N SER A 291 -5.00 2.16 28.41
CA SER A 291 -4.42 3.34 29.08
C SER A 291 -4.41 3.22 30.61
N LEU A 292 -5.25 2.37 31.23
CA LEU A 292 -5.21 2.05 32.66
C LEU A 292 -4.11 1.05 33.06
N SER A 293 -3.43 0.42 32.09
CA SER A 293 -2.33 -0.49 32.39
C SER A 293 -1.20 0.24 33.13
N LYS A 294 -0.74 -0.30 34.25
CA LYS A 294 0.44 0.19 34.99
C LYS A 294 1.75 -0.39 34.49
N SER A 295 1.73 -1.15 33.38
CA SER A 295 2.95 -1.68 32.77
C SER A 295 3.86 -0.53 32.36
N LYS A 296 5.17 -0.68 32.63
CA LYS A 296 6.20 0.30 32.27
C LYS A 296 6.20 0.58 30.76
N GLU A 297 5.86 -0.43 29.96
CA GLU A 297 5.58 -0.32 28.53
C GLU A 297 4.07 -0.53 28.28
N LYS A 298 3.37 0.53 27.85
CA LYS A 298 1.99 0.43 27.37
C LYS A 298 2.02 0.07 25.90
N ASN A 299 2.06 -1.23 25.60
CA ASN A 299 2.12 -1.69 24.22
C ASN A 299 0.72 -1.78 23.63
N HIS A 300 0.52 -1.14 22.47
CA HIS A 300 -0.72 -1.20 21.71
C HIS A 300 -1.07 -2.63 21.25
N SER A 301 -0.12 -3.58 21.31
CA SER A 301 -0.35 -5.02 21.15
C SER A 301 -1.36 -5.61 22.16
N LEU A 302 -1.63 -4.92 23.28
CA LEU A 302 -2.70 -5.29 24.21
C LEU A 302 -4.10 -5.21 23.57
N ALA A 303 -4.26 -4.47 22.47
CA ALA A 303 -5.52 -4.43 21.72
C ALA A 303 -5.75 -5.66 20.83
N ASN A 304 -4.72 -6.45 20.54
CA ASN A 304 -4.79 -7.59 19.63
C ASN A 304 -5.96 -8.55 19.90
N PRO A 305 -6.28 -8.93 21.17
CA PRO A 305 -7.41 -9.82 21.45
C PRO A 305 -8.76 -9.32 20.93
N PHE A 306 -8.91 -8.01 20.70
CA PHE A 306 -10.09 -7.39 20.10
C PHE A 306 -9.95 -7.29 18.59
N LEU A 307 -8.76 -6.95 18.07
CA LEU A 307 -8.50 -6.77 16.64
C LEU A 307 -8.48 -8.07 15.83
N VAL A 308 -8.23 -9.22 16.46
CA VAL A 308 -8.30 -10.54 15.80
C VAL A 308 -9.64 -11.23 15.98
N ALA A 309 -10.56 -10.64 16.75
CA ALA A 309 -11.85 -11.26 17.02
C ALA A 309 -12.69 -11.34 15.75
N THR A 310 -13.26 -12.52 15.51
CA THR A 310 -14.16 -12.82 14.38
C THR A 310 -15.63 -12.94 14.80
N GLU A 311 -15.90 -12.99 16.11
CA GLU A 311 -17.24 -13.13 16.69
C GLU A 311 -17.49 -12.11 17.81
N ASN A 312 -18.68 -11.52 17.83
CA ASN A 312 -19.03 -10.47 18.79
C ASN A 312 -18.98 -10.96 20.25
N GLU A 313 -19.38 -12.22 20.47
CA GLU A 313 -19.30 -12.85 21.79
C GLU A 313 -17.87 -12.87 22.35
N VAL A 314 -16.87 -13.01 21.47
CA VAL A 314 -15.47 -12.93 21.86
C VAL A 314 -15.12 -11.52 22.32
N ILE A 315 -15.55 -10.49 21.57
CA ILE A 315 -15.34 -9.07 21.94
C ILE A 315 -15.98 -8.78 23.29
N ARG A 316 -17.26 -9.11 23.48
CA ARG A 316 -18.00 -8.88 24.74
C ARG A 316 -17.34 -9.57 25.92
N ARG A 317 -16.97 -10.85 25.76
CA ARG A 317 -16.26 -11.60 26.80
C ARG A 317 -14.92 -10.95 27.15
N ARG A 318 -14.16 -10.46 26.17
CA ARG A 318 -12.90 -9.76 26.39
C ARG A 318 -13.11 -8.42 27.10
N LEU A 319 -14.14 -7.64 26.73
CA LEU A 319 -14.49 -6.39 27.41
C LEU A 319 -14.82 -6.64 28.89
N ARG A 320 -15.61 -7.68 29.20
CA ARG A 320 -15.88 -8.09 30.59
C ARG A 320 -14.62 -8.49 31.35
N GLN A 321 -13.72 -9.24 30.72
CA GLN A 321 -12.43 -9.60 31.33
C GLN A 321 -11.56 -8.37 31.63
N TYR A 322 -11.50 -7.41 30.70
CA TYR A 322 -10.75 -6.17 30.88
C TYR A 322 -11.38 -5.27 31.95
N PHE A 323 -12.71 -5.19 32.00
CA PHE A 323 -13.41 -4.50 33.08
C PHE A 323 -13.04 -5.09 34.44
N MET A 324 -13.17 -6.42 34.62
CA MET A 324 -12.80 -7.08 35.89
C MET A 324 -11.32 -6.87 36.26
N LYS A 325 -10.45 -6.81 35.26
CA LYS A 325 -9.02 -6.57 35.46
C LYS A 325 -8.71 -5.14 35.91
N TYR A 326 -9.44 -4.13 35.44
CA TYR A 326 -9.11 -2.71 35.65
C TYR A 326 -10.11 -1.93 36.51
N ASN A 327 -11.23 -2.54 36.92
CA ASN A 327 -12.31 -1.89 37.67
C ASN A 327 -11.85 -1.13 38.91
N TYR A 328 -10.80 -1.60 39.60
CA TYR A 328 -10.23 -0.94 40.78
C TYR A 328 -9.66 0.46 40.52
N GLN A 329 -9.38 0.82 39.26
CA GLN A 329 -8.92 2.17 38.87
C GLN A 329 -10.05 3.03 38.28
N ILE A 330 -11.22 2.44 38.02
CA ILE A 330 -12.33 3.12 37.39
C ILE A 330 -13.15 3.77 38.49
N ASN A 331 -13.05 5.09 38.61
CA ASN A 331 -13.86 5.84 39.58
C ASN A 331 -15.34 5.66 39.23
N PHE A 332 -16.13 5.21 40.22
CA PHE A 332 -17.57 5.01 40.10
C PHE A 332 -18.32 6.26 39.63
N ALA A 333 -17.81 7.47 39.95
CA ALA A 333 -18.36 8.74 39.51
C ALA A 333 -18.01 9.11 38.06
N ARG A 334 -17.18 8.35 37.33
CA ARG A 334 -16.88 8.58 35.91
C ARG A 334 -18.08 8.18 35.04
N GLN A 335 -19.03 9.11 34.92
CA GLN A 335 -20.26 8.94 34.17
C GLN A 335 -20.01 8.51 32.70
N ARG A 336 -19.00 9.06 32.03
CA ARG A 336 -18.75 8.76 30.61
C ARG A 336 -18.36 7.31 30.34
N PHE A 337 -17.44 6.76 31.12
CA PHE A 337 -17.04 5.36 30.96
C PHE A 337 -18.23 4.45 31.24
N ASN A 338 -18.92 4.66 32.37
CA ASN A 338 -20.04 3.82 32.77
C ASN A 338 -21.14 3.81 31.70
N ARG A 339 -21.46 4.98 31.13
CA ARG A 339 -22.45 5.10 30.05
C ARG A 339 -22.02 4.42 28.76
N MET A 340 -20.79 4.67 28.30
CA MET A 340 -20.28 4.02 27.11
C MET A 340 -20.28 2.50 27.27
N TYR A 341 -19.82 2.00 28.43
CA TYR A 341 -19.82 0.57 28.72
C TYR A 341 -21.23 -0.02 28.79
N ALA A 342 -22.18 0.67 29.42
CA ALA A 342 -23.57 0.23 29.50
C ALA A 342 -24.24 0.16 28.12
N MET A 343 -24.06 1.18 27.28
CA MET A 343 -24.60 1.19 25.91
C MET A 343 -24.01 0.04 25.07
N VAL A 344 -22.69 -0.20 25.16
CA VAL A 344 -22.03 -1.30 24.45
C VAL A 344 -22.48 -2.68 24.95
N ASP A 345 -22.73 -2.85 26.25
CA ASP A 345 -23.21 -4.14 26.78
C ASP A 345 -24.68 -4.42 26.39
N ALA A 346 -25.50 -3.36 26.30
CA ALA A 346 -26.91 -3.45 25.91
C ALA A 346 -27.13 -3.66 24.40
N TYR A 347 -26.26 -3.11 23.54
CA TYR A 347 -26.46 -3.11 22.09
C TYR A 347 -26.38 -4.51 21.47
N ILE A 348 -27.41 -4.95 20.74
CA ILE A 348 -27.43 -6.22 20.01
C ILE A 348 -26.98 -5.98 18.57
N LEU A 349 -25.93 -6.70 18.16
CA LEU A 349 -25.33 -6.57 16.84
C LEU A 349 -26.26 -7.09 15.74
N GLU A 350 -26.43 -6.33 14.65
CA GLU A 350 -27.31 -6.72 13.54
C GLU A 350 -26.55 -7.43 12.41
N LYS A 351 -25.30 -7.01 12.14
CA LYS A 351 -24.48 -7.52 11.02
C LYS A 351 -23.25 -8.30 11.50
N LYS A 352 -22.33 -8.60 10.58
CA LYS A 352 -21.01 -9.18 10.87
C LYS A 352 -20.07 -8.13 11.45
N ILE A 353 -18.98 -8.59 12.08
CA ILE A 353 -17.95 -7.69 12.61
C ILE A 353 -17.38 -6.78 11.53
N ASP A 354 -17.36 -5.49 11.83
CA ASP A 354 -16.61 -4.49 11.10
C ASP A 354 -15.40 -4.01 11.92
N GLN A 355 -14.21 -4.40 11.46
CA GLN A 355 -12.97 -4.04 12.13
C GLN A 355 -12.52 -2.61 11.84
N GLU A 356 -13.06 -1.98 10.79
CA GLU A 356 -12.69 -0.63 10.39
C GLU A 356 -13.13 0.39 11.44
N TYR A 357 -14.40 0.35 11.83
CA TYR A 357 -14.96 1.22 12.87
C TYR A 357 -14.33 0.98 14.23
N LEU A 358 -14.01 -0.28 14.57
CA LEU A 358 -13.28 -0.61 15.80
C LEU A 358 -11.88 0.02 15.80
N LEU A 359 -11.13 -0.11 14.71
CA LEU A 359 -9.83 0.53 14.56
C LEU A 359 -9.94 2.06 14.61
N GLY A 360 -10.94 2.65 13.95
CA GLY A 360 -11.20 4.10 13.99
C GLY A 360 -11.46 4.58 15.42
N GLY A 361 -12.29 3.87 16.17
CA GLY A 361 -12.56 4.16 17.58
C GLY A 361 -11.34 3.97 18.48
N TYR A 362 -10.47 3.01 18.18
CA TYR A 362 -9.26 2.76 18.95
C TYR A 362 -8.13 3.78 18.68
N ILE A 363 -7.97 4.19 17.43
CA ILE A 363 -6.90 5.09 16.97
C ILE A 363 -7.28 6.56 17.23
N GLY A 364 -8.56 6.89 17.09
CA GLY A 364 -9.07 8.25 17.30
C GLY A 364 -8.89 8.76 18.73
N ASN A 365 -8.94 10.08 18.88
CA ASN A 365 -8.91 10.73 20.19
C ASN A 365 -10.01 10.16 21.10
N ASN A 366 -9.64 9.80 22.33
CA ASN A 366 -10.55 9.08 23.20
C ASN A 366 -11.55 10.00 23.91
N LEU A 367 -12.84 9.82 23.64
CA LEU A 367 -13.96 10.62 24.15
C LEU A 367 -14.12 10.55 25.68
N ILE A 368 -13.67 9.46 26.31
CA ILE A 368 -13.74 9.31 27.78
C ILE A 368 -12.78 10.30 28.46
N TYR A 369 -11.68 10.69 27.80
CA TYR A 369 -10.67 11.61 28.34
C TYR A 369 -10.87 13.09 27.97
N GLU A 370 -11.82 13.43 27.08
CA GLU A 370 -12.04 14.84 26.71
C GLU A 370 -12.38 15.70 27.95
N SER A 371 -11.84 16.90 28.07
CA SER A 371 -12.23 17.78 29.19
C SER A 371 -13.61 18.40 28.93
N THR A 372 -14.41 18.65 29.97
CA THR A 372 -15.68 19.40 29.87
C THR A 372 -15.49 20.93 29.88
N LYS A 373 -14.25 21.44 29.88
CA LYS A 373 -13.97 22.82 30.27
C LYS A 373 -14.20 23.90 29.20
N GLU A 374 -14.54 23.57 27.97
CA GLU A 374 -14.64 24.57 26.87
C GLU A 374 -15.99 25.29 26.74
N ALA A 375 -16.84 25.32 27.77
CA ALA A 375 -18.16 25.98 27.71
C ALA A 375 -18.42 27.01 28.83
N LYS A 376 -17.37 27.64 29.38
CA LYS A 376 -17.53 28.66 30.45
C LYS A 376 -16.73 29.96 30.30
N GLU A 377 -16.13 30.22 29.14
CA GLU A 377 -15.46 31.50 28.88
C GLU A 377 -16.10 32.25 27.70
N GLU A 378 -17.42 32.44 27.75
CA GLU A 378 -18.10 33.58 27.10
C GLU A 378 -19.34 33.94 27.93
N ILE A 379 -19.15 34.70 29.01
CA ILE A 379 -20.11 35.67 29.54
C ILE A 379 -19.35 36.93 29.93
#